data_AF-X1GJ35-F1
#
_entry.id   AF-X1GJ35-F1
#
_cell.length_a   1.000
_cell.length_b   1.000
_cell.length_c   1.000
_cell.angle_alpha   90.00
_cell.angle_beta   90.00
_cell.angle_gamma   90.00
#
_symmetry.space_group_name_H-M   'P 1'
#
loop_
_entity.id
_entity.type
_entity.pdbx_description
1 polymer ?
#
loop_
_entity_poly.entity_id
_entity_poly.type
_entity_poly.pdbx_seq_one_letter_code
_entity_poly.pdbx_strand_id
1 'polypeptide(L)'
;AGEFGDTEKVTLREEFENYSQGLQRYLAIAGVKAKSLSPQVADPKGHIEAQVKMIAISLGIPYRIFIGTEEAKLASVQDMETWNKRVAKRQEGYVTPMLIRSLVDRLMIYGVLPEIEEYFIDWPDLNIPSDKDKAEVAKLKTEAMSKYVQAGVDGLIAPREFLTMILDMTGDEADAIEKATLMYIETKEEEEIEEVEEVEEEE
;
A
#
# COMPACT_ATOMS: atom_id res chain seq x y z
N ALA A 1 -63.03 34.77 -23.43
CA ALA A 1 -61.97 33.90 -23.95
C ALA A 1 -61.79 34.27 -25.42
N GLY A 2 -60.74 35.03 -25.74
CA GLY A 2 -60.46 35.36 -27.14
C GLY A 2 -59.97 34.12 -27.84
N GLU A 3 -60.70 33.66 -28.85
CA GLU A 3 -60.19 32.63 -29.76
C GLU A 3 -59.00 33.24 -30.52
N PHE A 4 -57.82 32.70 -30.27
CA PHE A 4 -56.63 33.00 -31.06
C PHE A 4 -56.92 32.63 -32.52
N GLY A 5 -56.77 33.60 -33.43
CA GLY A 5 -56.93 33.36 -34.87
C GLY A 5 -55.92 32.30 -35.34
N ASP A 6 -56.25 31.55 -36.39
CA ASP A 6 -55.39 30.44 -36.86
C ASP A 6 -53.94 30.88 -37.15
N THR A 7 -53.74 32.13 -37.55
CA THR A 7 -52.42 32.76 -37.73
C THR A 7 -51.60 32.86 -36.44
N GLU A 8 -52.22 33.15 -35.29
CA GLU A 8 -51.52 33.28 -34.00
C GLU A 8 -51.08 31.93 -33.45
N LYS A 9 -51.81 30.84 -33.76
CA LYS A 9 -51.43 29.47 -33.38
C LYS A 9 -50.23 28.96 -34.17
N VAL A 10 -50.10 29.38 -35.44
CA VAL A 10 -48.97 29.01 -36.30
C VAL A 10 -47.70 29.72 -35.84
N THR A 11 -47.77 31.03 -35.56
CA THR A 11 -46.61 31.78 -35.05
C THR A 11 -46.16 31.29 -33.67
N LEU A 12 -47.10 30.94 -32.78
CA LEU A 12 -46.78 30.32 -31.48
C LEU A 12 -46.07 28.97 -31.61
N ARG A 13 -46.44 28.16 -32.62
CA ARG A 13 -45.75 26.90 -32.92
C ARG A 13 -44.34 27.13 -33.44
N GLU A 14 -44.16 28.06 -34.36
CA GLU A 14 -42.84 28.42 -34.89
C GLU A 14 -41.92 28.98 -33.80
N GLU A 15 -42.42 29.85 -32.92
CA GLU A 15 -41.62 30.34 -31.77
C GLU A 15 -41.25 29.21 -30.81
N PHE A 16 -42.18 28.27 -30.56
CA PHE A 16 -41.90 27.11 -29.70
C PHE A 16 -40.86 26.18 -30.31
N GLU A 17 -40.92 25.98 -31.62
CA GLU A 17 -39.98 25.15 -32.37
C GLU A 17 -38.59 25.80 -32.43
N ASN A 18 -38.52 27.13 -32.64
CA ASN A 18 -37.27 27.91 -32.57
C ASN A 18 -36.67 27.94 -31.15
N TYR A 19 -37.50 27.96 -30.11
CA TYR A 19 -37.05 27.83 -28.72
C TYR A 19 -36.50 26.42 -28.44
N SER A 20 -37.19 25.37 -28.90
CA SER A 20 -36.75 23.98 -28.73
C SER A 20 -35.48 23.65 -29.53
N GLN A 21 -35.29 24.28 -30.69
CA GLN A 21 -34.08 24.12 -31.52
C GLN A 21 -32.92 24.99 -31.03
N GLY A 22 -33.10 25.76 -29.95
CA GLY A 22 -32.06 26.60 -29.34
C GLY A 22 -31.70 27.85 -30.15
N LEU A 23 -32.44 28.15 -31.21
CA LEU A 23 -32.25 29.33 -32.07
C LEU A 23 -32.76 30.62 -31.40
N GLN A 24 -33.73 30.51 -30.48
CA GLN A 24 -34.23 31.64 -29.68
C GLN A 24 -34.17 31.34 -28.18
N ARG A 25 -33.55 32.25 -27.41
CA ARG A 25 -33.43 32.15 -25.93
C ARG A 25 -34.66 32.63 -25.17
N TYR A 26 -35.59 33.31 -25.82
CA TYR A 26 -36.80 33.86 -25.22
C TYR A 26 -38.00 33.51 -26.07
N LEU A 27 -39.14 33.28 -25.41
CA LEU A 27 -40.42 32.98 -26.05
C LEU A 27 -41.35 34.17 -25.74
N ALA A 28 -41.79 34.90 -26.76
CA ALA A 28 -42.56 36.13 -26.58
C ALA A 28 -44.06 35.81 -26.56
N ILE A 29 -44.52 35.06 -25.55
CA ILE A 29 -45.96 34.77 -25.41
C ILE A 29 -46.67 36.00 -24.84
N ALA A 30 -47.68 36.52 -25.57
CA ALA A 30 -48.57 37.55 -25.07
C ALA A 30 -49.34 37.05 -23.82
N GLY A 31 -48.90 37.49 -22.63
CA GLY A 31 -49.61 37.28 -21.37
C GLY A 31 -49.21 36.06 -20.54
N VAL A 32 -48.20 35.27 -20.93
CA VAL A 32 -47.74 34.10 -20.15
C VAL A 32 -46.24 34.17 -19.87
N LYS A 33 -45.85 34.19 -18.58
CA LYS A 33 -44.44 34.07 -18.17
C LYS A 33 -43.96 32.63 -18.42
N ALA A 34 -43.17 32.43 -19.46
CA ALA A 34 -42.46 31.17 -19.67
C ALA A 34 -41.43 30.95 -18.54
N LYS A 35 -41.60 29.90 -17.75
CA LYS A 35 -40.64 29.50 -16.71
C LYS A 35 -39.57 28.65 -17.38
N SER A 36 -38.34 29.17 -17.52
CA SER A 36 -37.24 28.41 -18.10
C SER A 36 -36.95 27.18 -17.23
N LEU A 37 -37.03 25.98 -17.79
CA LEU A 37 -36.52 24.78 -17.14
C LEU A 37 -34.98 24.89 -17.17
N SER A 38 -34.35 25.15 -16.03
CA SER A 38 -32.89 25.07 -15.95
C SER A 38 -32.46 23.65 -16.29
N PRO A 39 -31.51 23.44 -17.23
CA PRO A 39 -31.02 22.11 -17.51
C PRO A 39 -30.39 21.51 -16.24
N GLN A 40 -30.91 20.36 -15.80
CA GLN A 40 -30.25 19.56 -14.76
C GLN A 40 -29.07 18.85 -15.42
N VAL A 41 -27.86 19.37 -15.23
CA VAL A 41 -26.64 18.64 -15.59
C VAL A 41 -26.47 17.54 -14.54
N ALA A 42 -26.69 16.29 -14.93
CA ALA A 42 -26.38 15.13 -14.10
C ALA A 42 -24.86 15.03 -13.93
N ASP A 43 -24.39 14.75 -12.70
CA ASP A 43 -22.97 14.58 -12.42
C ASP A 43 -22.42 13.33 -13.16
N PRO A 44 -21.44 13.46 -14.07
CA PRO A 44 -20.88 12.33 -14.81
C PRO A 44 -19.96 11.44 -13.95
N LYS A 45 -19.59 11.86 -12.74
CA LYS A 45 -18.56 11.20 -11.92
C LYS A 45 -18.81 9.70 -11.73
N GLY A 46 -20.04 9.30 -11.41
CA GLY A 46 -20.38 7.88 -11.21
C GLY A 46 -20.17 7.01 -12.46
N HIS A 47 -20.41 7.57 -13.64
CA HIS A 47 -20.19 6.85 -14.90
C HIS A 47 -18.71 6.65 -15.20
N ILE A 48 -17.90 7.67 -14.93
CA ILE A 48 -16.44 7.62 -15.15
C ILE A 48 -15.81 6.64 -14.17
N GLU A 49 -16.13 6.73 -12.88
CA GLU A 49 -15.57 5.82 -11.86
C GLU A 49 -15.88 4.35 -12.15
N ALA A 50 -17.09 4.04 -12.63
CA ALA A 50 -17.45 2.68 -13.01
C ALA A 50 -16.57 2.16 -14.16
N GLN A 51 -16.32 2.98 -15.18
CA GLN A 51 -15.46 2.62 -16.31
C GLN A 51 -14.00 2.43 -15.88
N VAL A 52 -13.46 3.32 -15.06
CA VAL A 52 -12.09 3.21 -14.55
C VAL A 52 -11.92 1.96 -13.69
N LYS A 53 -12.91 1.61 -12.86
CA LYS A 53 -12.92 0.35 -12.08
C LYS A 53 -12.91 -0.87 -12.99
N MET A 54 -13.70 -0.88 -14.07
CA MET A 54 -13.72 -1.98 -15.04
C MET A 54 -12.35 -2.15 -15.72
N ILE A 55 -11.70 -1.06 -16.10
CA ILE A 55 -10.35 -1.09 -16.68
C ILE A 55 -9.35 -1.66 -15.65
N ALA A 56 -9.38 -1.18 -14.41
CA ALA A 56 -8.50 -1.66 -13.35
C ALA A 56 -8.66 -3.18 -13.11
N ILE A 57 -9.90 -3.68 -13.10
CA ILE A 57 -10.20 -5.12 -13.00
C ILE A 57 -9.65 -5.89 -14.21
N SER A 58 -9.82 -5.38 -15.43
CA SER A 58 -9.35 -6.05 -16.65
C SER A 58 -7.82 -6.20 -16.70
N LEU A 59 -7.09 -5.19 -16.22
CA LEU A 59 -5.63 -5.22 -16.09
C LEU A 59 -5.21 -6.00 -14.82
N GLY A 60 -6.14 -6.18 -13.88
CA GLY A 60 -5.95 -6.77 -12.58
C GLY A 60 -5.00 -5.97 -11.69
N ILE A 61 -5.08 -4.65 -11.80
CA ILE A 61 -4.37 -3.68 -10.95
C ILE A 61 -5.35 -3.19 -9.89
N PRO A 62 -4.99 -3.14 -8.59
CA PRO A 62 -5.86 -2.56 -7.57
C PRO A 62 -6.28 -1.13 -7.95
N TYR A 63 -7.57 -0.82 -7.81
CA TYR A 63 -8.15 0.46 -8.27
C TYR A 63 -7.42 1.68 -7.72
N ARG A 64 -7.04 1.65 -6.43
CA ARG A 64 -6.30 2.73 -5.76
C ARG A 64 -4.91 2.96 -6.34
N ILE A 65 -4.21 1.88 -6.70
CA ILE A 65 -2.90 1.94 -7.37
C ILE A 65 -3.08 2.45 -8.79
N PHE A 66 -4.11 1.98 -9.50
CA PHE A 66 -4.39 2.35 -10.88
C PHE A 66 -4.74 3.84 -11.05
N ILE A 67 -5.51 4.42 -10.13
CA ILE A 67 -5.91 5.83 -10.20
C ILE A 67 -4.82 6.79 -9.71
N GLY A 68 -3.78 6.28 -9.04
CA GLY A 68 -2.63 7.09 -8.60
C GLY A 68 -2.98 8.15 -7.55
N THR A 69 -4.02 7.93 -6.74
CA THR A 69 -4.40 8.89 -5.70
C THR A 69 -3.27 9.06 -4.68
N GLU A 70 -2.86 10.31 -4.44
CA GLU A 70 -1.90 10.74 -3.40
C GLU A 70 -2.37 10.46 -1.95
N GLU A 71 -3.39 9.63 -1.73
CA GLU A 71 -3.53 8.86 -0.50
C GLU A 71 -2.48 7.74 -0.43
N ALA A 72 -1.26 7.98 -0.91
CA ALA A 72 -0.14 7.04 -0.89
C ALA A 72 0.26 6.61 0.54
N LYS A 73 -0.24 7.28 1.58
CA LYS A 73 -0.16 6.82 2.98
C LYS A 73 -1.25 5.82 3.40
N LEU A 74 -2.35 5.73 2.65
CA LEU A 74 -3.54 4.92 2.94
C LEU A 74 -4.02 4.10 1.73
N ALA A 75 -3.20 3.95 0.69
CA ALA A 75 -3.23 2.72 -0.08
C ALA A 75 -3.07 1.61 0.95
N SER A 76 -4.11 0.79 1.13
CA SER A 76 -4.10 -0.23 2.16
C SER A 76 -2.81 -1.04 1.96
N VAL A 77 -2.05 -1.27 3.02
CA VAL A 77 -0.84 -2.12 2.97
C VAL A 77 -1.15 -3.40 2.20
N GLN A 78 -2.36 -3.93 2.36
CA GLN A 78 -2.89 -5.08 1.63
C GLN A 78 -2.99 -4.92 0.10
N ASP A 79 -3.40 -3.75 -0.42
CA ASP A 79 -3.47 -3.50 -1.87
C ASP A 79 -2.05 -3.45 -2.47
N MET A 80 -1.12 -2.82 -1.76
CA MET A 80 0.29 -2.73 -2.14
C MET A 80 0.96 -4.11 -2.11
N GLU A 81 0.77 -4.88 -1.03
CA GLU A 81 1.26 -6.25 -0.92
C GLU A 81 0.72 -7.14 -2.04
N THR A 82 -0.58 -7.05 -2.34
CA THR A 82 -1.23 -7.86 -3.39
C THR A 82 -0.64 -7.53 -4.76
N TRP A 83 -0.39 -6.24 -5.03
CA TRP A 83 0.25 -5.80 -6.25
C TRP A 83 1.72 -6.25 -6.34
N ASN A 84 2.48 -6.08 -5.26
CA ASN A 84 3.88 -6.49 -5.17
C ASN A 84 4.03 -8.01 -5.39
N LYS A 85 3.17 -8.83 -4.77
CA LYS A 85 3.13 -10.29 -5.00
C LYS A 85 2.90 -10.63 -6.48
N ARG A 86 2.03 -9.88 -7.17
CA ARG A 86 1.78 -10.07 -8.61
C ARG A 86 2.98 -9.65 -9.46
N VAL A 87 3.64 -8.55 -9.11
CA VAL A 87 4.85 -8.10 -9.80
C VAL A 87 5.99 -9.11 -9.61
N ALA A 88 6.23 -9.59 -8.39
CA ALA A 88 7.20 -10.64 -8.09
C ALA A 88 6.94 -11.92 -8.90
N LYS A 89 5.69 -12.38 -8.93
CA LYS A 89 5.30 -13.53 -9.76
C LYS A 89 5.59 -13.33 -11.25
N ARG A 90 5.42 -12.10 -11.77
CA ARG A 90 5.76 -11.79 -13.16
C ARG A 90 7.27 -11.73 -13.37
N GLN A 91 8.01 -11.17 -12.43
CA GLN A 91 9.47 -11.14 -12.44
C GLN A 91 10.02 -12.56 -12.52
N GLU A 92 9.65 -13.43 -11.60
CA GLU A 92 10.15 -14.81 -11.52
C GLU A 92 9.61 -15.70 -12.63
N GLY A 93 8.31 -15.60 -12.96
CA GLY A 93 7.65 -16.52 -13.88
C GLY A 93 7.84 -16.19 -15.37
N TYR A 94 8.14 -14.94 -15.70
CA TYR A 94 8.25 -14.51 -17.10
C TYR A 94 9.51 -13.70 -17.37
N VAL A 95 9.78 -12.65 -16.59
CA VAL A 95 10.88 -11.73 -16.91
C VAL A 95 12.23 -12.42 -16.76
N THR A 96 12.47 -13.11 -15.64
CA THR A 96 13.69 -13.87 -15.40
C THR A 96 13.92 -14.93 -16.49
N PRO A 97 13.02 -15.92 -16.70
CA PRO A 97 13.29 -17.00 -17.64
C PRO A 97 13.23 -16.59 -19.10
N MET A 98 12.30 -15.72 -19.49
CA MET A 98 12.01 -15.46 -20.90
C MET A 98 12.78 -14.27 -21.47
N LEU A 99 13.05 -13.25 -20.64
CA LEU A 99 13.69 -12.01 -21.07
C LEU A 99 15.15 -11.95 -20.63
N ILE A 100 15.40 -11.99 -19.31
CA ILE A 100 16.74 -11.77 -18.76
C ILE A 100 17.66 -12.92 -19.12
N ARG A 101 17.26 -14.17 -18.88
CA ARG A 101 18.08 -15.33 -19.23
C ARG A 101 18.39 -15.36 -20.73
N SER A 102 17.37 -15.23 -21.58
CA SER A 102 17.60 -15.19 -23.03
C SER A 102 18.51 -14.04 -23.48
N LEU A 103 18.51 -12.90 -22.79
CA LEU A 103 19.41 -11.79 -23.10
C LEU A 103 20.84 -12.11 -22.67
N VAL A 104 21.03 -12.59 -21.45
CA VAL A 104 22.33 -12.97 -20.89
C VAL A 104 22.97 -14.07 -21.74
N ASP A 105 22.21 -15.10 -22.08
CA ASP A 105 22.71 -16.21 -22.92
C ASP A 105 23.15 -15.71 -24.30
N ARG A 106 22.42 -14.77 -24.90
CA ARG A 106 22.84 -14.14 -26.17
C ARG A 106 24.13 -13.35 -26.01
N LEU A 107 24.28 -12.59 -24.93
CA LEU A 107 25.49 -11.82 -24.67
C LEU A 107 26.72 -12.72 -24.44
N MET A 108 26.53 -13.89 -23.83
CA MET A 108 27.56 -14.92 -23.72
C MET A 108 27.93 -15.48 -25.09
N ILE A 109 26.96 -15.84 -25.93
CA ILE A 109 27.20 -16.35 -27.30
C ILE A 109 27.98 -15.35 -28.17
N TYR A 110 27.70 -14.04 -28.04
CA TYR A 110 28.41 -13.00 -28.78
C TYR A 110 29.76 -12.60 -28.17
N GLY A 111 30.17 -13.22 -27.05
CA GLY A 111 31.46 -12.96 -26.39
C GLY A 111 31.55 -11.60 -25.71
N VAL A 112 30.42 -10.94 -25.43
CA VAL A 112 30.38 -9.69 -24.64
C VAL A 112 30.56 -9.99 -23.16
N LEU A 113 30.03 -11.13 -22.71
CA LEU A 113 30.20 -11.66 -21.35
C LEU A 113 31.01 -12.96 -21.39
N PRO A 114 31.76 -13.28 -20.32
CA PRO A 114 32.40 -14.59 -20.19
C PRO A 114 31.34 -15.70 -20.14
N GLU A 115 31.67 -16.87 -20.69
CA GLU A 115 30.82 -18.05 -20.55
C GLU A 115 30.87 -18.57 -19.11
N ILE A 116 29.69 -18.73 -18.51
CA ILE A 116 29.51 -19.20 -17.13
C ILE A 116 28.49 -20.33 -17.18
N GLU A 117 28.74 -21.44 -16.48
CA GLU A 117 27.82 -22.59 -16.47
C GLU A 117 26.49 -22.25 -15.76
N GLU A 118 26.56 -21.51 -14.64
CA GLU A 118 25.38 -21.12 -13.88
C GLU A 118 25.44 -19.67 -13.41
N TYR A 119 24.29 -18.99 -13.46
CA TYR A 119 24.09 -17.67 -12.88
C TYR A 119 22.69 -17.56 -12.27
N PHE A 120 22.63 -16.78 -11.18
CA PHE A 120 21.41 -16.48 -10.45
C PHE A 120 21.00 -15.04 -10.70
N ILE A 121 19.69 -14.80 -10.76
CA ILE A 121 19.10 -13.48 -10.94
C ILE A 121 18.23 -13.22 -9.72
N ASP A 122 18.68 -12.30 -8.88
CA ASP A 122 17.94 -11.86 -7.71
C ASP A 122 17.24 -10.54 -8.00
N TRP A 123 15.97 -10.47 -7.59
CA TRP A 123 15.21 -9.23 -7.59
C TRP A 123 15.25 -8.60 -6.21
N PRO A 124 15.39 -7.27 -6.11
CA PRO A 124 15.24 -6.60 -4.82
C PRO A 124 13.84 -6.86 -4.26
N ASP A 125 13.73 -7.02 -2.94
CA ASP A 125 12.44 -7.17 -2.30
C ASP A 125 11.57 -5.94 -2.59
N LEU A 126 10.34 -6.18 -3.02
CA LEU A 126 9.37 -5.12 -3.31
C LEU A 126 8.67 -4.62 -2.04
N ASN A 127 8.73 -5.40 -0.96
CA ASN A 127 8.13 -5.09 0.34
C ASN A 127 9.23 -4.69 1.34
N ILE A 128 10.16 -3.80 0.95
CA ILE A 128 11.15 -3.28 1.89
C ILE A 128 10.39 -2.67 3.07
N PRO A 129 10.54 -3.20 4.30
CA PRO A 129 9.88 -2.65 5.46
C PRO A 129 10.34 -1.20 5.63
N SER A 130 9.39 -0.29 5.78
CA SER A 130 9.72 1.09 6.09
C SER A 130 10.42 1.15 7.45
N ASP A 131 11.17 2.22 7.74
CA ASP A 131 11.78 2.39 9.06
C ASP A 131 10.74 2.38 10.19
N LYS A 132 9.51 2.78 9.87
CA LYS A 132 8.37 2.69 10.77
C LYS A 132 7.99 1.22 11.05
N ASP A 133 7.91 0.38 10.02
CA ASP A 133 7.57 -1.04 10.18
C ASP A 133 8.66 -1.77 10.99
N LYS A 134 9.94 -1.43 10.76
CA LYS A 134 11.05 -1.95 11.58
C LYS A 134 10.93 -1.54 13.05
N ALA A 135 10.59 -0.29 13.32
CA ALA A 135 10.38 0.20 14.67
C ALA A 135 9.15 -0.44 15.35
N GLU A 136 8.06 -0.67 14.60
CA GLU A 136 6.88 -1.38 15.10
C GLU A 136 7.22 -2.84 15.43
N VAL A 137 7.97 -3.55 14.58
CA VAL A 137 8.46 -4.90 14.85
C VAL A 137 9.35 -4.92 16.09
N ALA A 138 10.30 -3.99 16.21
CA ALA A 138 11.16 -3.90 17.39
C ALA A 138 10.34 -3.68 18.68
N LYS A 139 9.37 -2.77 18.64
CA LYS A 139 8.45 -2.52 19.75
C LYS A 139 7.68 -3.79 20.13
N LEU A 140 7.11 -4.50 19.17
CA LEU A 140 6.36 -5.74 19.41
C LEU A 140 7.25 -6.82 20.02
N LYS A 141 8.50 -6.98 19.55
CA LYS A 141 9.47 -7.92 20.12
C LYS A 141 9.80 -7.58 21.57
N THR A 142 10.08 -6.31 21.87
CA THR A 142 10.36 -5.86 23.25
C THR A 142 9.14 -6.02 24.17
N GLU A 143 7.93 -5.73 23.68
CA GLU A 143 6.69 -5.96 24.43
C GLU A 143 6.46 -7.44 24.71
N ALA A 144 6.77 -8.33 23.75
CA ALA A 144 6.68 -9.77 23.93
C ALA A 144 7.66 -10.27 25.00
N MET A 145 8.91 -9.81 24.98
CA MET A 145 9.91 -10.12 26.01
C MET A 145 9.48 -9.62 27.38
N SER A 146 8.98 -8.38 27.47
CA SER A 146 8.49 -7.80 28.73
C SER A 146 7.33 -8.60 29.30
N LYS A 147 6.35 -8.98 28.47
CA LYS A 147 5.22 -9.82 28.89
C LYS A 147 5.65 -11.22 29.30
N TYR A 148 6.62 -11.80 28.60
CA TYR A 148 7.17 -13.12 28.93
C TYR A 148 7.75 -13.16 30.35
N VAL A 149 8.54 -12.15 30.72
CA VAL A 149 9.11 -12.03 32.07
C VAL A 149 8.03 -11.66 33.09
N GLN A 150 7.18 -10.66 32.82
CA GLN A 150 6.15 -10.21 33.76
C GLN A 150 5.09 -11.26 34.07
N ALA A 151 4.76 -12.12 33.11
CA ALA A 151 3.75 -13.16 33.27
C ALA A 151 4.32 -14.46 33.86
N GLY A 152 5.62 -14.52 34.18
CA GLY A 152 6.24 -15.71 34.76
C GLY A 152 6.32 -16.90 33.79
N VAL A 153 6.36 -16.63 32.48
CA VAL A 153 6.42 -17.68 31.44
C VAL A 153 7.83 -18.28 31.33
N ASP A 154 8.83 -17.59 31.89
CA ASP A 154 10.20 -18.05 32.11
C ASP A 154 10.28 -19.34 32.94
N GLY A 155 9.29 -19.60 33.80
CA GLY A 155 9.18 -20.86 34.53
C GLY A 155 8.77 -22.06 33.66
N LEU A 156 8.22 -21.84 32.46
CA LEU A 156 7.72 -22.89 31.57
C LEU A 156 8.59 -23.07 30.33
N ILE A 157 9.00 -21.96 29.72
CA ILE A 157 9.85 -21.92 28.54
C ILE A 157 11.16 -21.29 28.98
N ALA A 158 12.30 -21.89 28.63
CA ALA A 158 13.60 -21.30 28.95
C ALA A 158 13.87 -20.08 28.04
N PRO A 159 14.61 -19.06 28.51
CA PRO A 159 14.92 -17.86 27.71
C PRO A 159 15.49 -18.17 26.31
N ARG A 160 16.37 -19.17 26.21
CA ARG A 160 16.94 -19.63 24.93
C ARG A 160 15.85 -20.11 23.96
N GLU A 161 14.95 -20.98 24.43
CA GLU A 161 13.87 -21.55 23.60
C GLU A 161 12.83 -20.48 23.22
N PHE A 162 12.64 -19.48 24.08
CA PHE A 162 11.79 -18.33 23.75
C PHE A 162 12.41 -17.50 22.59
N LEU A 163 13.72 -17.24 22.63
CA LEU A 163 14.42 -16.48 21.59
C LEU A 163 14.43 -17.23 20.24
N THR A 164 14.61 -18.55 20.24
CA THR A 164 14.70 -19.35 19.01
C THR A 164 13.33 -19.75 18.46
N MET A 165 12.40 -20.23 19.29
CA MET A 165 11.12 -20.78 18.83
C MET A 165 10.01 -19.73 18.66
N ILE A 166 10.06 -18.62 19.40
CA ILE A 166 8.98 -17.61 19.40
C ILE A 166 9.41 -16.33 18.68
N LEU A 167 10.69 -15.95 18.78
CA LEU A 167 11.23 -14.75 18.15
C LEU A 167 12.00 -15.02 16.85
N ASP A 168 12.07 -16.29 16.42
CA ASP A 168 12.76 -16.79 15.22
C ASP A 168 14.21 -16.28 15.11
N MET A 169 14.90 -16.12 16.25
CA MET A 169 16.33 -15.78 16.26
C MET A 169 17.15 -17.02 15.94
N THR A 170 18.29 -16.83 15.29
CA THR A 170 19.21 -17.95 15.04
C THR A 170 19.79 -18.46 16.36
N GLY A 171 20.17 -19.74 16.41
CA GLY A 171 20.76 -20.34 17.61
C GLY A 171 22.00 -19.58 18.09
N ASP A 172 22.83 -19.13 17.15
CA ASP A 172 24.03 -18.35 17.42
C ASP A 172 23.71 -16.97 18.02
N GLU A 173 22.65 -16.31 17.55
CA GLU A 173 22.18 -15.04 18.11
C GLU A 173 21.62 -15.21 19.51
N ALA A 174 20.85 -16.28 19.76
CA ALA A 174 20.32 -16.58 21.08
C ALA A 174 21.44 -16.88 22.10
N ASP A 175 22.45 -17.64 21.69
CA ASP A 175 23.62 -17.96 22.51
C ASP A 175 24.46 -16.71 22.84
N ALA A 176 24.61 -15.81 21.87
CA ALA A 176 25.30 -14.54 22.08
C ALA A 176 24.55 -13.65 23.09
N ILE A 177 23.22 -13.62 23.03
CA ILE A 177 22.38 -12.86 23.97
C ILE A 177 22.47 -13.45 25.38
N GLU A 178 22.37 -14.77 25.51
CA GLU A 178 22.48 -15.45 26.80
C GLU A 178 23.83 -15.17 27.47
N LYS A 179 24.93 -15.30 26.70
CA LYS A 179 26.27 -15.00 27.18
C LYS A 179 26.46 -13.53 27.57
N ALA A 180 25.96 -12.60 26.75
CA ALA A 180 26.04 -11.17 27.05
C ALA A 180 25.21 -10.80 28.29
N THR A 181 24.07 -11.46 28.49
CA THR A 181 23.24 -11.28 29.69
C THR A 181 23.97 -11.77 30.93
N LEU A 182 24.62 -12.93 30.85
CA LEU A 182 25.38 -13.52 31.95
C LEU A 182 26.58 -12.64 32.35
N MET A 183 27.35 -12.16 31.37
CA MET A 183 28.43 -11.20 31.61
C MET A 183 27.93 -9.90 32.26
N TYR A 184 26.78 -9.38 31.83
CA TYR A 184 26.21 -8.17 32.43
C TYR A 184 25.79 -8.37 33.88
N ILE A 185 25.28 -9.56 34.22
CA ILE A 185 24.94 -9.92 35.60
C ILE A 185 26.22 -10.01 36.43
N GLU A 186 27.24 -10.72 35.95
CA GLU A 186 28.53 -10.87 36.63
C GLU A 186 29.19 -9.51 36.89
N THR A 187 29.26 -8.62 35.89
CA THR A 187 29.84 -7.27 36.08
C THR A 187 29.06 -6.44 37.09
N LYS A 188 27.72 -6.55 37.12
CA LYS A 188 26.92 -5.86 38.13
C LYS A 188 27.14 -6.39 39.54
N GLU A 189 27.26 -7.70 39.68
CA GLU A 189 27.57 -8.33 40.96
C GLU A 189 28.97 -7.91 41.43
N GLU A 190 29.95 -7.81 40.54
CA GLU A 190 31.29 -7.29 40.84
C GLU A 190 31.26 -5.81 41.28
N GLU A 191 30.54 -4.93 40.55
CA GLU A 191 30.36 -3.53 40.92
C GLU A 191 29.66 -3.36 42.28
N GLU A 192 28.64 -4.17 42.57
CA GLU A 192 27.96 -4.16 43.88
C GLU A 192 28.87 -4.63 45.03
N ILE A 193 29.79 -5.57 44.77
CA ILE A 193 30.76 -6.02 45.77
C ILE A 193 31.83 -4.96 46.03
N GLU A 194 32.35 -4.31 44.98
CA GLU A 194 33.32 -3.19 45.11
C GLU A 194 32.72 -2.00 45.86
N GLU A 195 31.46 -1.62 45.59
CA GLU A 195 30.78 -0.55 46.34
C GLU A 195 30.61 -0.89 47.82
N VAL A 196 30.37 -2.15 48.18
CA VAL A 196 30.23 -2.58 49.58
C VAL A 196 31.60 -2.60 50.29
N GLU A 197 32.67 -3.03 49.60
CA GLU A 197 34.03 -2.99 50.15
C GLU A 197 34.55 -1.55 50.35
N GLU A 198 34.28 -0.63 49.41
CA GLU A 198 34.66 0.80 49.58
C GLU A 198 33.93 1.45 50.76
N VAL A 199 32.65 1.10 50.99
CA VAL A 199 31.89 1.63 52.13
C VAL A 199 32.37 1.06 53.47
N GLU A 200 32.82 -0.21 53.51
CA GLU A 200 33.43 -0.80 54.72
C GLU A 200 34.85 -0.26 55.01
N GLU A 201 35.60 0.20 54.00
CA GLU A 201 36.92 0.83 54.19
C GLU A 201 36.84 2.31 54.64
N GLU A 202 35.71 2.99 54.44
CA GLU A 202 35.47 4.39 54.86
C GLU A 202 34.86 4.56 56.28
N GLU A 203 34.40 3.49 56.94
CA GLU A 203 33.93 3.48 58.35
C GLU A 203 35.03 3.22 59.40
#